data_AF-A0A832EUH6-F1
#
_entry.id   AF-A0A832EUH6-F1
#
_cell.length_a   1.000
_cell.length_b   1.000
_cell.length_c   1.000
_cell.angle_alpha   90.00
_cell.angle_beta   90.00
_cell.angle_gamma   90.00
#
_symmetry.space_group_name_H-M   'P 1'
#
loop_
_entity.id
_entity.type
_entity.pdbx_description
1 polymer ?
#
loop_
_entity_poly.entity_id
_entity_poly.type
_entity_poly.pdbx_seq_one_letter_code
_entity_poly.pdbx_strand_id
1 'polypeptide(L)'
;LGSGYSSLLRLRTIEFDEVKIDQGIVRDAERSPRAALTFIQPLTSLAHALGLTVTVEGLETDGLVEAAVFLGADHGQGFAIARPMPTAAVAPWADRFRLDVDRETPRTRLGALAAHLAWESRLAALGSSPVLLDRALDEPCGLERYLADRHEPPAATRAHRDLHAAATGGSPTPSHAQAWARLAGLLEEEG
;
A
#
# COMPACT_ATOMS: atom_id res chain seq x y z
N LEU A 1 7.26 -11.68 9.91
CA LEU A 1 6.86 -10.85 11.06
C LEU A 1 5.38 -11.12 11.33
N GLY A 2 5.10 -11.85 12.39
CA GLY A 2 3.76 -12.34 12.76
C GLY A 2 3.96 -13.35 13.90
N SER A 3 3.13 -13.27 14.94
CA SER A 3 3.11 -14.16 16.12
C SER A 3 4.21 -14.04 17.21
N GLY A 4 4.80 -12.85 17.41
CA GLY A 4 5.27 -12.45 18.76
C GLY A 4 6.72 -12.74 19.19
N TYR A 5 7.62 -13.22 18.33
CA TYR A 5 9.03 -13.49 18.71
C TYR A 5 10.10 -13.02 17.71
N SER A 6 9.82 -11.98 16.92
CA SER A 6 10.83 -11.32 16.08
C SER A 6 11.20 -9.97 16.70
N SER A 7 12.29 -9.89 17.45
CA SER A 7 12.83 -8.60 17.87
C SER A 7 13.57 -7.95 16.69
N LEU A 8 13.45 -6.63 16.54
CA LEU A 8 14.22 -5.86 15.55
C LEU A 8 15.74 -6.12 15.66
N LEU A 9 16.20 -6.49 16.86
CA LEU A 9 17.57 -6.94 17.11
C LEU A 9 17.93 -8.22 16.34
N ARG A 10 17.03 -9.21 16.22
CA ARG A 10 17.28 -10.43 15.45
C ARG A 10 17.42 -10.17 13.95
N LEU A 11 16.69 -9.19 13.40
CA LEU A 11 16.82 -8.78 12.00
C LEU A 11 18.22 -8.24 11.67
N ARG A 12 18.93 -7.69 12.66
CA ARG A 12 20.27 -7.12 12.48
C ARG A 12 21.39 -8.15 12.64
N THR A 13 21.16 -9.23 13.39
CA THR A 13 22.23 -10.13 13.86
C THR A 13 22.28 -11.48 13.15
N ILE A 14 21.32 -11.78 12.28
CA ILE A 14 21.24 -13.05 11.56
C ILE A 14 21.17 -12.73 10.07
N GLU A 15 21.94 -13.45 9.26
CA GLU A 15 21.90 -13.36 7.80
C GLU A 15 20.58 -13.94 7.29
N PHE A 16 19.60 -13.08 7.09
CA PHE A 16 18.40 -13.38 6.30
C PHE A 16 18.42 -12.46 5.10
N ASP A 17 17.86 -12.91 3.98
CA ASP A 17 17.74 -12.11 2.74
C ASP A 17 16.33 -11.56 2.53
N GLU A 18 15.35 -12.04 3.32
CA GLU A 18 13.91 -11.81 3.09
C GLU A 18 13.14 -11.62 4.41
N VAL A 19 12.17 -10.69 4.38
CA VAL A 19 11.15 -10.49 5.41
C VAL A 19 9.77 -10.87 4.87
N LYS A 20 9.09 -11.79 5.54
CA LYS A 20 7.71 -12.16 5.22
C LYS A 20 6.72 -11.40 6.10
N ILE A 21 5.75 -10.71 5.52
CA ILE A 21 4.63 -10.08 6.23
C ILE A 21 3.47 -11.08 6.24
N ASP A 22 3.12 -11.55 7.44
CA ASP A 22 2.13 -12.61 7.64
C ASP A 22 0.71 -12.15 7.29
N GLN A 23 -0.10 -13.09 6.78
CA GLN A 23 -1.50 -12.86 6.41
C GLN A 23 -2.36 -12.26 7.53
N GLY A 24 -2.03 -12.47 8.80
CA GLY A 24 -2.75 -11.90 9.93
C GLY A 24 -2.74 -10.36 9.94
N ILE A 25 -1.68 -9.74 9.42
CA ILE A 25 -1.57 -8.29 9.24
C ILE A 25 -2.40 -7.83 8.03
N VAL A 26 -2.36 -8.62 6.96
CA VAL A 26 -2.92 -8.28 5.65
C VAL A 26 -4.45 -8.41 5.63
N ARG A 27 -5.00 -9.42 6.31
CA ARG A 27 -6.45 -9.70 6.38
C ARG A 27 -7.28 -8.55 6.92
N ASP A 28 -6.71 -7.71 7.77
CA ASP A 28 -7.42 -6.55 8.32
C ASP A 28 -7.45 -5.36 7.34
N ALA A 29 -6.70 -5.39 6.24
CA ALA A 29 -6.63 -4.26 5.30
C ALA A 29 -7.95 -3.97 4.59
N GLU A 30 -8.83 -4.96 4.41
CA GLU A 30 -10.14 -4.72 3.79
C GLU A 30 -11.12 -4.01 4.74
N ARG A 31 -11.04 -4.29 6.04
CA ARG A 31 -11.91 -3.69 7.08
C ARG A 31 -11.33 -2.44 7.73
N SER A 32 -10.01 -2.38 7.82
CA SER A 32 -9.26 -1.31 8.46
C SER A 32 -8.01 -0.99 7.63
N PRO A 33 -8.21 -0.44 6.41
CA PRO A 33 -7.12 -0.18 5.47
C PRO A 33 -6.02 0.69 6.07
N ARG A 34 -6.39 1.72 6.85
CA ARG A 34 -5.40 2.59 7.50
C ARG A 34 -4.45 1.79 8.38
N ALA A 35 -4.98 0.97 9.29
CA ALA A 35 -4.18 0.27 10.28
C ALA A 35 -3.21 -0.73 9.62
N ALA A 36 -3.71 -1.50 8.65
CA ALA A 36 -2.88 -2.47 7.95
C ALA A 36 -1.83 -1.80 7.05
N LEU A 37 -2.23 -0.85 6.20
CA LEU A 37 -1.32 -0.23 5.22
C LEU A 37 -0.22 0.59 5.92
N THR A 38 -0.56 1.33 6.99
CA THR A 38 0.43 2.09 7.79
C THR A 38 1.35 1.20 8.63
N PHE A 39 1.07 -0.10 8.72
CA PHE A 39 1.98 -1.08 9.30
C PHE A 39 2.86 -1.73 8.22
N ILE A 40 2.29 -2.11 7.07
CA ILE A 40 2.99 -2.77 5.96
C ILE A 40 4.04 -1.84 5.34
N GLN A 41 3.70 -0.57 5.07
CA GLN A 41 4.58 0.36 4.36
C GLN A 41 5.89 0.66 5.12
N PRO A 42 5.87 1.01 6.43
CA PRO A 42 7.11 1.28 7.16
C PRO A 42 7.96 0.02 7.34
N LEU A 43 7.33 -1.15 7.54
CA LEU A 43 8.05 -2.43 7.59
C LEU A 43 8.76 -2.74 6.28
N THR A 44 8.09 -2.48 5.16
CA THR A 44 8.67 -2.68 3.83
C THR A 44 9.86 -1.76 3.62
N SER A 45 9.69 -0.47 3.94
CA SER A 45 10.78 0.51 3.86
C SER A 45 11.97 0.16 4.76
N LEU A 46 11.71 -0.33 5.98
CA LEU A 46 12.75 -0.77 6.90
C LEU A 46 13.50 -1.99 6.36
N ALA A 47 12.80 -2.99 5.83
CA ALA A 47 13.42 -4.17 5.25
C ALA A 47 14.33 -3.79 4.08
N HIS A 48 13.87 -2.93 3.17
CA HIS A 48 14.67 -2.40 2.07
C HIS A 48 15.90 -1.61 2.55
N ALA A 49 15.75 -0.79 3.61
CA ALA A 49 16.88 -0.06 4.20
C ALA A 49 17.93 -0.99 4.83
N LEU A 50 17.55 -2.21 5.19
CA LEU A 50 18.45 -3.27 5.66
C LEU A 50 18.98 -4.16 4.51
N GLY A 51 18.60 -3.90 3.26
CA GLY A 51 19.00 -4.70 2.10
C GLY A 51 18.23 -6.01 1.96
N LEU A 52 17.06 -6.13 2.58
CA LEU A 52 16.21 -7.33 2.57
C LEU A 52 15.07 -7.17 1.57
N THR A 53 14.65 -8.25 0.93
CA THR A 53 13.41 -8.30 0.15
C THR A 53 12.20 -8.54 1.03
N VAL A 54 11.00 -8.22 0.54
CA VAL A 54 9.74 -8.34 1.27
C VAL A 54 8.73 -9.18 0.51
N THR A 55 8.22 -10.23 1.16
CA THR A 55 7.08 -11.01 0.68
C THR A 55 5.85 -10.73 1.52
N VAL A 56 4.76 -10.29 0.89
CA VAL A 56 3.46 -10.13 1.56
C VAL A 56 2.61 -11.39 1.35
N GLU A 57 2.17 -12.00 2.44
CA GLU A 57 1.32 -13.20 2.41
C GLU A 57 -0.16 -12.90 2.64
N GLY A 58 -1.04 -13.77 2.14
CA GLY A 58 -2.48 -13.62 2.31
C GLY A 58 -3.12 -12.64 1.32
N LEU A 59 -2.53 -12.48 0.13
CA LEU A 59 -3.10 -11.67 -0.96
C LEU A 59 -4.30 -12.40 -1.60
N GLU A 60 -5.45 -12.32 -0.95
CA GLU A 60 -6.66 -13.07 -1.32
C GLU A 60 -7.57 -12.32 -2.32
N THR A 61 -7.36 -11.03 -2.52
CA THR A 61 -8.13 -10.18 -3.46
C THR A 61 -7.21 -9.32 -4.32
N ASP A 62 -7.71 -8.88 -5.49
CA ASP A 62 -6.96 -7.99 -6.39
C ASP A 62 -6.56 -6.68 -5.71
N GLY A 63 -7.40 -6.18 -4.79
CA GLY A 63 -7.09 -4.98 -4.02
C GLY A 63 -5.92 -5.18 -3.06
N LEU A 64 -5.79 -6.36 -2.45
CA LEU A 64 -4.63 -6.69 -1.62
C LEU A 64 -3.37 -6.82 -2.47
N VAL A 65 -3.46 -7.45 -3.64
CA VAL A 65 -2.33 -7.57 -4.58
C VAL A 65 -1.86 -6.18 -5.03
N GLU A 66 -2.77 -5.34 -5.48
CA GLU A 66 -2.46 -3.98 -5.94
C GLU A 66 -1.86 -3.15 -4.81
N ALA A 67 -2.44 -3.20 -3.61
CA ALA A 67 -1.91 -2.50 -2.44
C ALA A 67 -0.48 -2.95 -2.09
N ALA A 68 -0.20 -4.25 -2.09
CA ALA A 68 1.15 -4.76 -1.83
C ALA A 68 2.17 -4.22 -2.85
N VAL A 69 1.79 -4.13 -4.13
CA VAL A 69 2.65 -3.54 -5.18
C VAL A 69 2.92 -2.06 -4.91
N PHE A 70 1.89 -1.26 -4.60
CA PHE A 70 2.06 0.17 -4.30
C PHE A 70 2.89 0.43 -3.04
N LEU A 71 2.81 -0.45 -2.05
CA LEU A 71 3.61 -0.34 -0.82
C LEU A 71 5.05 -0.84 -0.99
N GLY A 72 5.42 -1.32 -2.17
CA GLY A 72 6.79 -1.71 -2.51
C GLY A 72 7.15 -3.15 -2.18
N ALA A 73 6.18 -4.05 -1.98
CA ALA A 73 6.49 -5.46 -1.80
C ALA A 73 7.23 -6.03 -3.03
N ASP A 74 8.30 -6.79 -2.80
CA ASP A 74 9.07 -7.43 -3.86
C ASP A 74 8.37 -8.67 -4.38
N HIS A 75 7.69 -9.38 -3.48
CA HIS A 75 7.00 -10.63 -3.75
C HIS A 75 5.63 -10.68 -3.06
N GLY A 76 4.75 -11.53 -3.58
CA GLY A 76 3.40 -11.72 -3.04
C GLY A 76 2.99 -13.17 -3.06
N GLN A 77 2.24 -13.59 -2.04
CA GLN A 77 1.64 -14.92 -1.96
C GLN A 77 0.19 -14.82 -1.52
N GLY A 78 -0.72 -15.44 -2.27
CA GLY A 78 -2.13 -15.51 -1.90
C GLY A 78 -3.02 -16.03 -3.01
N PHE A 79 -4.29 -16.26 -2.69
CA PHE A 79 -5.24 -16.90 -3.59
C PHE A 79 -5.60 -16.08 -4.82
N ALA A 80 -5.47 -14.75 -4.78
CA ALA A 80 -5.64 -13.90 -5.96
C ALA A 80 -4.52 -14.11 -7.00
N ILE A 81 -3.33 -14.54 -6.55
CA ILE A 81 -2.20 -14.88 -7.43
C ILE A 81 -2.36 -16.31 -7.94
N ALA A 82 -2.42 -17.26 -7.01
CA ALA A 82 -2.65 -18.66 -7.30
C ALA A 82 -3.06 -19.43 -6.04
N ARG A 83 -3.91 -20.45 -6.22
CA ARG A 83 -4.12 -21.45 -5.17
C ARG A 83 -2.94 -22.44 -5.13
N PRO A 84 -2.68 -23.07 -3.97
CA PRO A 84 -1.74 -24.18 -3.90
C PRO A 84 -2.05 -25.23 -4.96
N MET A 85 -1.03 -25.66 -5.70
CA MET A 85 -1.17 -26.58 -6.83
C MET A 85 -0.10 -27.66 -6.79
N PRO A 86 -0.33 -28.83 -7.42
CA PRO A 86 0.71 -29.85 -7.58
C PRO A 86 1.91 -29.29 -8.35
N THR A 87 3.12 -29.78 -8.04
CA THR A 87 4.37 -29.31 -8.67
C THR A 87 4.33 -29.33 -10.19
N ALA A 88 3.71 -30.35 -10.80
CA ALA A 88 3.58 -30.47 -12.25
C ALA A 88 2.76 -29.34 -12.90
N ALA A 89 1.91 -28.63 -12.14
CA ALA A 89 1.11 -27.52 -12.61
C ALA A 89 1.84 -26.16 -12.52
N VAL A 90 2.94 -26.07 -11.76
CA VAL A 90 3.63 -24.80 -11.47
C VAL A 90 4.23 -24.19 -12.73
N ALA A 91 5.05 -24.93 -13.49
CA ALA A 91 5.67 -24.38 -14.70
C ALA A 91 4.64 -23.94 -15.76
N PRO A 92 3.61 -24.75 -16.11
CA PRO A 92 2.56 -24.32 -17.02
C PRO A 92 1.75 -23.10 -16.56
N TRP A 93 1.59 -22.93 -15.24
CA TRP A 93 0.97 -21.74 -14.66
C TRP A 93 1.89 -20.52 -14.76
N ALA A 94 3.16 -20.67 -14.37
CA ALA A 94 4.14 -19.59 -14.36
C ALA A 94 4.36 -19.01 -15.77
N ASP A 95 4.38 -19.85 -16.81
CA ASP A 95 4.50 -19.40 -18.20
C ASP A 95 3.36 -18.47 -18.63
N ARG A 96 2.16 -18.68 -18.06
CA ARG A 96 0.93 -17.95 -18.39
C ARG A 96 0.62 -16.80 -17.44
N PHE A 97 1.11 -16.87 -16.21
CA PHE A 97 0.81 -15.88 -15.18
C PHE A 97 1.36 -14.52 -15.58
N ARG A 98 0.50 -13.49 -15.52
CA ARG A 98 0.89 -12.10 -15.72
C ARG A 98 0.34 -11.32 -14.55
N LEU A 99 1.21 -10.59 -13.86
CA LEU A 99 0.78 -9.61 -12.87
C LEU A 99 0.24 -8.39 -13.63
N ASP A 100 -1.08 -8.25 -13.64
CA ASP A 100 -1.75 -7.10 -14.24
C ASP A 100 -1.99 -6.03 -13.16
N VAL A 101 -0.94 -5.27 -12.84
CA VAL A 101 -1.02 -4.12 -11.93
C VAL A 101 -0.26 -2.95 -12.55
N ASP A 102 -0.96 -1.84 -12.77
CA ASP A 102 -0.33 -0.57 -13.12
C ASP A 102 0.17 0.10 -11.83
N ARG A 103 1.46 0.42 -11.78
CA ARG A 103 2.10 1.05 -10.61
C ARG A 103 1.82 2.54 -10.48
N GLU A 104 1.16 3.13 -11.47
CA GLU A 104 0.82 4.56 -11.52
C GLU A 104 -0.68 4.81 -11.39
N THR A 105 -1.50 3.85 -11.82
CA THR A 105 -2.95 3.99 -11.91
C THR A 105 -3.65 2.87 -11.14
N PRO A 106 -3.94 3.07 -9.84
CA PRO A 106 -4.65 2.07 -9.06
C PRO A 106 -6.08 1.89 -9.58
N ARG A 107 -6.53 0.64 -9.68
CA ARG A 107 -7.87 0.26 -10.17
C ARG A 107 -8.81 -0.18 -9.06
N THR A 108 -8.27 -0.48 -7.89
CA THR A 108 -9.03 -0.90 -6.70
C THR A 108 -8.98 0.17 -5.62
N ARG A 109 -10.00 0.19 -4.75
CA ARG A 109 -10.04 1.06 -3.57
C ARG A 109 -8.78 0.92 -2.70
N LEU A 110 -8.39 -0.33 -2.40
CA LEU A 110 -7.28 -0.59 -1.49
C LEU A 110 -5.94 -0.20 -2.14
N GLY A 111 -5.77 -0.46 -3.43
CA GLY A 111 -4.65 0.03 -4.22
C GLY A 111 -4.56 1.55 -4.23
N ALA A 112 -5.68 2.26 -4.38
CA ALA A 112 -5.72 3.73 -4.37
C ALA A 112 -5.29 4.31 -3.01
N LEU A 113 -5.77 3.72 -1.90
CA LEU A 113 -5.36 4.10 -0.55
C LEU A 113 -3.86 3.81 -0.31
N ALA A 114 -3.36 2.68 -0.80
CA ALA A 114 -1.94 2.33 -0.73
C ALA A 114 -1.06 3.27 -1.57
N ALA A 115 -1.50 3.62 -2.78
CA ALA A 115 -0.83 4.57 -3.66
C ALA A 115 -0.70 5.95 -3.00
N HIS A 116 -1.75 6.41 -2.32
CA HIS A 116 -1.71 7.67 -1.57
C HIS A 116 -0.71 7.60 -0.41
N LEU A 117 -0.71 6.51 0.38
CA LEU A 117 0.27 6.33 1.46
C LEU A 117 1.72 6.29 0.95
N ALA A 118 1.96 5.65 -0.19
CA ALA A 118 3.27 5.63 -0.84
C ALA A 118 3.69 7.04 -1.30
N TRP A 119 2.74 7.83 -1.82
CA TRP A 119 2.98 9.24 -2.15
C TRP A 119 3.33 10.08 -0.91
N GLU A 120 2.59 9.95 0.19
CA GLU A 120 2.92 10.64 1.45
C GLU A 120 4.32 10.30 1.94
N SER A 121 4.69 9.01 1.88
CA SER A 121 6.00 8.52 2.29
C SER A 121 7.13 9.09 1.43
N ARG A 122 6.89 9.21 0.11
CA ARG A 122 7.84 9.85 -0.82
C ARG A 122 8.01 11.32 -0.51
N LEU A 123 6.92 12.06 -0.26
CA LEU A 123 6.99 13.47 0.13
C LEU A 123 7.82 13.67 1.40
N ALA A 124 7.60 12.84 2.42
CA ALA A 124 8.38 12.89 3.66
C ALA A 124 9.89 12.67 3.42
N ALA A 125 10.24 11.82 2.43
CA ALA A 125 11.63 11.53 2.08
C ALA A 125 12.33 12.65 1.27
N LEU A 126 11.59 13.50 0.56
CA LEU A 126 12.15 14.64 -0.21
C LEU A 126 12.71 15.76 0.69
N GLY A 127 12.39 15.74 1.99
CA GLY A 127 12.86 16.71 2.96
C GLY A 127 12.37 18.13 2.66
N SER A 128 13.18 19.15 3.00
CA SER A 128 12.80 20.57 2.86
C SER A 128 13.16 21.20 1.51
N SER A 129 13.45 20.42 0.46
CA SER A 129 13.78 20.96 -0.87
C SER A 129 12.52 21.52 -1.55
N PRO A 130 12.38 22.85 -1.72
CA PRO A 130 11.14 23.43 -2.24
C PRO A 130 10.87 23.01 -3.69
N VAL A 131 11.90 22.93 -4.52
CA VAL A 131 11.78 22.57 -5.94
C VAL A 131 11.31 21.13 -6.14
N LEU A 132 11.78 20.21 -5.31
CA LEU A 132 11.36 18.80 -5.40
C LEU A 132 9.95 18.62 -4.83
N LEU A 133 9.63 19.35 -3.76
CA LEU A 133 8.30 19.34 -3.17
C LEU A 133 7.27 19.88 -4.16
N ASP A 134 7.49 21.04 -4.78
CA ASP A 134 6.58 21.63 -5.76
C ASP A 134 6.28 20.67 -6.92
N ARG A 135 7.32 20.05 -7.50
CA ARG A 135 7.14 19.05 -8.56
C ARG A 135 6.31 17.84 -8.12
N ALA A 136 6.55 17.34 -6.91
CA ALA A 136 5.83 16.19 -6.39
C ALA A 136 4.37 16.52 -6.01
N LEU A 137 4.06 17.80 -5.77
CA LEU A 137 2.71 18.30 -5.53
C LEU A 137 1.96 18.62 -6.83
N ASP A 138 2.67 18.95 -7.92
CA ASP A 138 2.09 19.22 -9.24
C ASP A 138 1.63 17.94 -9.97
N GLU A 139 2.22 16.79 -9.66
CA GLU A 139 1.82 15.51 -10.23
C GLU A 139 0.60 14.92 -9.49
N PRO A 140 -0.47 14.52 -10.20
CA PRO A 140 -1.65 13.93 -9.57
C PRO A 140 -1.25 12.61 -8.90
N CYS A 141 -1.63 12.44 -7.64
CA CYS A 141 -1.34 11.19 -6.92
C CYS A 141 -2.22 10.05 -7.44
N GLY A 142 -1.83 8.78 -7.18
CA GLY A 142 -2.57 7.63 -7.67
C GLY A 142 -4.04 7.60 -7.22
N LEU A 143 -4.34 8.07 -6.01
CA LEU A 143 -5.72 8.19 -5.52
C LEU A 143 -6.53 9.24 -6.27
N GLU A 144 -5.93 10.36 -6.69
CA GLU A 144 -6.60 11.36 -7.51
C GLU A 144 -7.05 10.77 -8.85
N ARG A 145 -6.16 9.99 -9.50
CA ARG A 145 -6.46 9.29 -10.75
C ARG A 145 -7.60 8.28 -10.56
N TYR A 146 -7.56 7.48 -9.50
CA TYR A 146 -8.63 6.53 -9.16
C TYR A 146 -9.98 7.22 -9.00
N LEU A 147 -10.04 8.33 -8.24
CA LEU A 147 -11.29 9.06 -8.01
C LEU A 147 -11.86 9.64 -9.31
N ALA A 148 -10.99 10.17 -10.19
CA ALA A 148 -11.39 10.69 -11.49
C ALA A 148 -11.92 9.59 -12.42
N ASP A 149 -11.20 8.48 -12.55
CA ASP A 149 -11.57 7.37 -13.44
C ASP A 149 -12.88 6.69 -13.02
N ARG A 150 -13.08 6.52 -11.72
CA ARG A 150 -14.26 5.86 -11.15
C ARG A 150 -15.47 6.79 -11.00
N HIS A 151 -15.30 8.09 -11.32
CA HIS A 151 -16.33 9.12 -11.18
C HIS A 151 -16.92 9.18 -9.76
N GLU A 152 -16.05 9.03 -8.76
CA GLU A 152 -16.41 8.94 -7.34
C GLU A 152 -17.08 10.24 -6.87
N PRO A 153 -17.96 10.19 -5.85
CA PRO A 153 -18.79 11.31 -5.48
C PRO A 153 -17.96 12.55 -5.07
N PRO A 154 -18.51 13.76 -5.22
CA PRO A 154 -17.83 15.00 -4.82
C PRO A 154 -17.37 15.01 -3.35
N ALA A 155 -18.02 14.20 -2.49
CA ALA A 155 -17.62 13.99 -1.11
C ALA A 155 -16.25 13.31 -0.98
N ALA A 156 -15.98 12.25 -1.75
CA ALA A 156 -14.71 11.54 -1.75
C ALA A 156 -13.58 12.44 -2.28
N THR A 157 -13.83 13.17 -3.37
CA THR A 157 -12.89 14.16 -3.93
C THR A 157 -12.57 15.29 -2.93
N ARG A 158 -13.53 15.70 -2.10
CA ARG A 158 -13.28 16.67 -1.03
C ARG A 158 -12.47 16.08 0.12
N ALA A 159 -12.82 14.87 0.57
CA ALA A 159 -12.10 14.17 1.62
C ALA A 159 -10.64 13.89 1.22
N HIS A 160 -10.39 13.59 -0.06
CA HIS A 160 -9.06 13.47 -0.65
C HIS A 160 -8.25 14.78 -0.54
N ARG A 161 -8.85 15.93 -0.89
CA ARG A 161 -8.18 17.23 -0.75
C ARG A 161 -7.87 17.58 0.71
N ASP A 162 -8.80 17.27 1.62
CA ASP A 162 -8.58 17.44 3.07
C ASP A 162 -7.38 16.59 3.55
N LEU A 163 -7.26 15.36 3.03
CA LEU A 163 -6.15 14.45 3.35
C LEU A 163 -4.81 14.94 2.80
N HIS A 164 -4.77 15.38 1.53
CA HIS A 164 -3.58 16.02 0.94
C HIS A 164 -3.08 17.20 1.77
N ALA A 165 -3.99 18.12 2.12
CA ALA A 165 -3.65 19.29 2.93
C ALA A 165 -3.09 18.91 4.30
N ALA A 166 -3.61 17.83 4.90
CA ALA A 166 -3.11 17.32 6.18
C ALA A 166 -1.72 16.66 6.05
N ALA A 167 -1.43 15.99 4.94
CA ALA A 167 -0.14 15.34 4.70
C ALA A 167 1.00 16.34 4.43
N THR A 168 0.71 17.49 3.81
CA THR A 168 1.71 18.49 3.44
C THR A 168 1.96 19.57 4.51
N GLY A 169 1.43 19.40 5.73
CA GLY A 169 1.65 20.32 6.84
C GLY A 169 0.76 21.56 6.87
N GLY A 170 -0.37 21.56 6.15
CA GLY A 170 -1.44 22.52 6.39
C GLY A 170 -2.03 22.33 7.79
N SER A 171 -2.55 23.38 8.43
CA SER A 171 -3.28 23.28 9.71
C SER A 171 -4.61 22.55 9.47
N PRO A 172 -4.72 21.22 9.67
CA PRO A 172 -5.79 20.48 9.05
C PRO A 172 -6.91 20.29 10.08
N THR A 173 -8.05 20.93 9.80
CA THR A 173 -9.35 20.48 10.32
C THR A 173 -10.06 19.75 9.19
N PRO A 174 -10.18 18.42 9.23
CA PRO A 174 -9.87 17.51 10.35
C PRO A 174 -8.41 17.01 10.36
N SER A 175 -7.95 16.42 11.48
CA SER A 175 -6.59 15.82 11.58
C SER A 175 -6.33 14.77 10.49
N HIS A 176 -5.06 14.49 10.17
CA HIS A 176 -4.70 13.46 9.17
C HIS A 176 -5.41 12.11 9.43
N ALA A 177 -5.47 11.68 10.70
CA ALA A 177 -6.17 10.46 11.08
C ALA A 177 -7.65 10.44 10.72
N GLN A 178 -8.33 11.57 10.97
CA GLN A 178 -9.75 11.73 10.69
C GLN A 178 -10.01 11.90 9.19
N ALA A 179 -9.16 12.63 8.46
CA ALA A 179 -9.27 12.79 7.02
C ALA A 179 -9.18 11.44 6.30
N TRP A 180 -8.22 10.61 6.73
CA TRP A 180 -8.02 9.26 6.19
C TRP A 180 -9.21 8.34 6.49
N ALA A 181 -9.70 8.31 7.74
CA ALA A 181 -10.85 7.48 8.12
C ALA A 181 -12.12 7.89 7.36
N ARG A 182 -12.34 9.19 7.18
CA ARG A 182 -13.47 9.73 6.40
C ARG A 182 -13.39 9.31 4.94
N LEU A 183 -12.23 9.47 4.30
CA LEU A 183 -12.04 9.06 2.91
C LEU A 183 -12.25 7.55 2.75
N ALA A 184 -11.63 6.75 3.62
CA ALA A 184 -11.74 5.29 3.55
C ALA A 184 -13.19 4.82 3.66
N GLY A 185 -13.99 5.41 4.57
CA GLY A 185 -15.41 5.09 4.71
C GLY A 185 -16.24 5.49 3.49
N LEU A 186 -15.98 6.66 2.89
CA LEU A 186 -16.68 7.09 1.67
C LEU A 186 -16.42 6.16 0.48
N LEU A 187 -15.25 5.52 0.43
CA LEU A 187 -14.93 4.55 -0.61
C LEU A 187 -15.44 3.12 -0.31
N GLU A 188 -15.93 2.84 0.91
CA GLU A 188 -16.50 1.53 1.29
C GLU A 188 -17.98 1.39 0.93
N GLU A 189 -18.73 2.49 0.95
CA GLU A 189 -20.19 2.47 0.77
C GLU A 189 -20.64 2.17 -0.67
N GLU A 190 -19.73 2.08 -1.65
CA GLU A 190 -20.05 1.93 -3.09
C GLU A 190 -19.39 0.70 -3.76
N GLY A 191 -18.78 -0.21 -2.98
CA GLY A 191 -18.13 -1.44 -3.46
C GLY A 191 -18.99 -2.71 -3.41
#